data_AF-K6Y1K0-F1
#
_entry.id   AF-K6Y1K0-F1
#
_cell.length_a   1.000
_cell.length_b   1.000
_cell.length_c   1.000
_cell.angle_alpha   90.00
_cell.angle_beta   90.00
_cell.angle_gamma   90.00
#
_symmetry.space_group_name_H-M   'P 1'
#
loop_
_entity.id
_entity.type
_entity.pdbx_description
1 polymer ?
#
loop_
_entity_poly.entity_id
_entity_poly.type
_entity_poly.pdbx_seq_one_letter_code
_entity_poly.pdbx_strand_id
1 'polypeptide(L)'
;MSTHQILKDLEKNGALIIDKPWIELILSGQKIWEMRSTKFNKAGYIALIAKGTKTIVGIAKIQGFDGPLSIEQLTLHSEKHRVPKAQFSAENYKWFVAMKLSDILRFSKPIPYKHKSGSVIWVKLMDQPDVLECVKTELVAKIAAAENALDEAKRTSEKSGPIIINAIATKVEMKLILLDKKAQPGSAGKVPLSVRGKVFNQNLCSKDGLYHIKLSSKEYRFESSSAALNALRKVESAKWATFDKRGRRAWQTTNEWIKATPIVIN
;
A
#
# COMPACT_ATOMS: atom_id res chain seq x y z
N MET A 1 -6.04 2.16 -13.61
CA MET A 1 -6.69 3.28 -12.87
C MET A 1 -6.80 4.53 -13.74
N SER A 2 -7.97 5.20 -13.80
CA SER A 2 -8.12 6.45 -14.57
C SER A 2 -7.68 7.67 -13.75
N THR A 3 -6.74 8.46 -14.28
CA THR A 3 -6.30 9.76 -13.75
C THR A 3 -7.49 10.67 -13.44
N HIS A 4 -8.55 10.59 -14.25
CA HIS A 4 -9.77 11.36 -14.07
C HIS A 4 -10.44 11.12 -12.69
N GLN A 5 -10.45 9.89 -12.18
CA GLN A 5 -11.04 9.58 -10.86
C GLN A 5 -10.20 10.15 -9.72
N ILE A 6 -8.86 10.14 -9.84
CA ILE A 6 -7.96 10.72 -8.84
C ILE A 6 -8.24 12.21 -8.72
N LEU A 7 -8.34 12.91 -9.86
CA LEU A 7 -8.62 14.35 -9.90
C LEU A 7 -9.98 14.68 -9.25
N LYS A 8 -11.03 13.94 -9.62
CA LYS A 8 -12.37 14.11 -9.03
C LYS A 8 -12.38 13.90 -7.52
N ASP A 9 -11.64 12.92 -7.03
CA ASP A 9 -11.50 12.67 -5.59
C ASP A 9 -10.76 13.81 -4.89
N LEU A 10 -9.67 14.34 -5.47
CA LEU A 10 -8.91 15.46 -4.90
C LEU A 10 -9.75 16.74 -4.82
N GLU A 11 -10.53 17.03 -5.87
CA GLU A 11 -11.49 18.13 -5.90
C GLU A 11 -12.51 18.02 -4.77
N LYS A 12 -13.12 16.84 -4.61
CA LYS A 12 -14.16 16.56 -3.61
C LYS A 12 -13.61 16.53 -2.17
N ASN A 13 -12.49 15.85 -1.95
CA ASN A 13 -12.01 15.54 -0.61
C ASN A 13 -11.10 16.63 -0.03
N GLY A 14 -10.34 17.32 -0.89
CA GLY A 14 -9.37 18.32 -0.50
C GLY A 14 -8.08 17.74 0.07
N ALA A 15 -7.41 18.55 0.90
CA ALA A 15 -6.11 18.25 1.47
C ALA A 15 -6.17 18.10 3.00
N LEU A 16 -5.48 17.09 3.52
CA LEU A 16 -5.37 16.80 4.95
C LEU A 16 -4.07 17.35 5.51
N ILE A 17 -4.16 18.09 6.61
CA ILE A 17 -3.00 18.59 7.35
C ILE A 17 -2.47 17.48 8.27
N ILE A 18 -1.18 17.17 8.16
CA ILE A 18 -0.50 16.14 8.95
C ILE A 18 0.77 16.72 9.56
N ASP A 19 0.98 16.45 10.85
CA ASP A 19 2.13 16.94 11.60
C ASP A 19 3.41 16.15 11.29
N LYS A 20 4.57 16.74 11.59
CA LYS A 20 5.82 15.99 11.67
C LYS A 20 5.86 15.19 13.00
N PRO A 21 6.51 14.02 13.03
CA PRO A 21 7.24 13.36 11.93
C PRO A 21 6.34 12.55 10.98
N TRP A 22 5.04 12.43 11.28
CA TRP A 22 4.12 11.49 10.64
C TRP A 22 3.99 11.66 9.14
N ILE A 23 3.95 12.91 8.65
CA ILE A 23 3.86 13.20 7.22
C ILE A 23 5.06 12.62 6.44
N GLU A 24 6.29 12.69 6.97
CA GLU A 24 7.47 12.15 6.30
C GLU A 24 7.49 10.61 6.31
N LEU A 25 7.01 10.00 7.41
CA LEU A 25 6.86 8.54 7.48
C LEU A 25 5.81 8.04 6.48
N ILE A 26 4.72 8.80 6.26
CA ILE A 26 3.73 8.49 5.23
C ILE A 26 4.36 8.63 3.85
N LEU A 27 4.98 9.78 3.53
CA LEU A 27 5.56 10.04 2.21
C LEU A 27 6.69 9.07 1.83
N SER A 28 7.42 8.54 2.80
CA SER A 28 8.43 7.49 2.59
C SER A 28 7.86 6.07 2.54
N GLY A 29 6.56 5.90 2.81
CA GLY A 29 5.88 4.60 2.82
C GLY A 29 6.11 3.76 4.09
N GLN A 30 6.79 4.30 5.10
CA GLN A 30 7.05 3.63 6.38
C GLN A 30 5.81 3.58 7.29
N LYS A 31 4.86 4.50 7.10
CA LYS A 31 3.59 4.60 7.83
C LYS A 31 2.42 4.57 6.85
N ILE A 32 1.51 3.64 7.06
CA ILE A 32 0.32 3.44 6.21
C ILE A 32 -1.00 3.70 6.95
N TRP A 33 -0.95 3.88 8.28
CA TRP A 33 -2.10 4.25 9.10
C TRP A 33 -1.90 5.63 9.70
N GLU A 34 -2.73 6.60 9.33
CA GLU A 34 -2.80 7.90 9.99
C GLU A 34 -3.77 7.85 11.17
N MET A 35 -3.27 8.15 12.37
CA MET A 35 -4.07 8.00 13.59
C MET A 35 -4.88 9.26 13.85
N ARG A 36 -6.18 9.07 14.14
CA ARG A 36 -7.17 10.13 14.34
C ARG A 36 -8.01 9.81 15.57
N SER A 37 -8.59 10.83 16.20
CA SER A 37 -9.52 10.66 17.32
C SER A 37 -10.91 10.25 16.86
N THR A 38 -11.28 10.60 15.63
CA THR A 38 -12.58 10.31 15.03
C THR A 38 -12.43 9.86 13.58
N LYS A 39 -13.43 9.13 13.08
CA LYS A 39 -13.55 8.79 11.67
C LYS A 39 -14.04 10.00 10.88
N PHE A 40 -13.62 10.10 9.61
CA PHE A 40 -14.16 11.06 8.67
C PHE A 40 -14.97 10.33 7.60
N ASN A 41 -16.04 10.94 7.09
CA ASN A 41 -16.81 10.40 5.97
C ASN A 41 -16.15 10.75 4.62
N LYS A 42 -14.94 10.20 4.38
CA LYS A 42 -14.17 10.40 3.13
C LYS A 42 -13.57 9.08 2.67
N ALA A 43 -13.58 8.86 1.35
CA ALA A 43 -12.93 7.74 0.69
C ALA A 43 -12.33 8.23 -0.63
N GLY A 44 -11.35 7.51 -1.16
CA GLY A 44 -10.65 7.91 -2.38
C GLY A 44 -9.45 8.80 -2.10
N TYR A 45 -8.98 9.52 -3.11
CA TYR A 45 -7.75 10.30 -3.01
C TYR A 45 -7.91 11.61 -2.23
N ILE A 46 -6.85 11.96 -1.51
CA ILE A 46 -6.67 13.21 -0.77
C ILE A 46 -5.28 13.78 -1.05
N ALA A 47 -5.16 15.09 -0.98
CA ALA A 47 -3.87 15.76 -0.93
C ALA A 47 -3.33 15.76 0.51
N LEU A 48 -2.00 15.81 0.64
CA LEU A 48 -1.30 15.79 1.92
C LEU A 48 -0.56 17.11 2.13
N ILE A 49 -0.80 17.76 3.26
CA ILE A 49 -0.14 18.99 3.68
C ILE A 49 0.81 18.68 4.84
N ALA A 50 2.06 19.13 4.72
CA ALA A 50 2.97 19.18 5.85
C ALA A 50 2.63 20.39 6.73
N LYS A 51 2.16 20.14 7.95
CA LYS A 51 1.73 21.18 8.90
C LYS A 51 2.84 22.23 9.10
N GLY A 52 2.45 23.49 9.20
CA GLY A 52 3.36 24.63 9.38
C GLY A 52 4.04 25.12 8.09
N THR A 53 4.14 24.29 7.05
CA THR A 53 4.82 24.67 5.80
C THR A 53 3.93 25.45 4.83
N LYS A 54 2.60 25.34 4.97
CA LYS A 54 1.60 25.85 4.00
C LYS A 54 1.83 25.30 2.57
N THR A 55 2.31 24.07 2.46
CA THR A 55 2.51 23.40 1.17
C THR A 55 1.84 22.02 1.12
N ILE A 56 1.33 21.67 -0.06
CA ILE A 56 0.92 20.33 -0.44
C ILE A 56 2.17 19.58 -0.91
N VAL A 57 2.42 18.41 -0.34
CA VAL A 57 3.67 17.66 -0.52
C VAL A 57 3.46 16.30 -1.22
N GLY A 58 2.21 15.94 -1.48
CA GLY A 58 1.86 14.70 -2.17
C GLY A 58 0.39 14.38 -2.07
N ILE A 59 0.04 13.15 -2.46
CA ILE A 59 -1.31 12.60 -2.38
C ILE A 59 -1.28 11.19 -1.76
N ALA A 60 -2.42 10.75 -1.23
CA ALA A 60 -2.66 9.37 -0.83
C ALA A 60 -4.13 9.00 -1.02
N LYS A 61 -4.42 7.70 -1.10
CA LYS A 61 -5.77 7.17 -1.15
C LYS A 61 -6.22 6.68 0.22
N ILE A 62 -7.38 7.13 0.68
CA ILE A 62 -8.07 6.56 1.83
C ILE A 62 -8.74 5.26 1.39
N GLN A 63 -8.26 4.13 1.92
CA GLN A 63 -8.85 2.81 1.68
C GLN A 63 -9.97 2.47 2.66
N GLY A 64 -10.02 3.17 3.79
CA GLY A 64 -11.03 2.97 4.82
C GLY A 64 -10.49 3.33 6.20
N PHE A 65 -11.29 3.02 7.22
CA PHE A 65 -10.97 3.30 8.62
C PHE A 65 -11.14 2.05 9.45
N ASP A 66 -10.23 1.84 10.40
CA ASP A 66 -10.37 0.85 11.47
C ASP A 66 -10.45 1.54 12.83
N GLY A 67 -11.12 0.89 13.78
CA GLY A 67 -11.23 1.33 15.16
C GLY A 67 -12.60 1.89 15.58
N PRO A 68 -12.73 2.42 16.80
CA PRO A 68 -11.64 2.63 17.78
C PRO A 68 -10.86 1.36 18.10
N LEU A 69 -9.54 1.44 18.05
CA LEU A 69 -8.63 0.33 18.31
C LEU A 69 -8.33 0.23 19.81
N SER A 70 -8.18 -0.98 20.32
CA SER A 70 -7.67 -1.20 21.68
C SER A 70 -6.15 -0.98 21.76
N ILE A 71 -5.59 -0.91 22.97
CA ILE A 71 -4.15 -0.81 23.19
C ILE A 71 -3.40 -2.03 22.65
N GLU A 72 -4.01 -3.22 22.75
CA GLU A 72 -3.47 -4.47 22.20
C GLU A 72 -3.43 -4.39 20.67
N GLN A 73 -4.49 -3.89 20.04
CA GLN A 73 -4.56 -3.70 18.59
C GLN A 73 -3.57 -2.65 18.09
N LEU A 74 -3.37 -1.56 18.84
CA LEU A 74 -2.31 -0.58 18.56
C LEU A 74 -0.94 -1.23 18.66
N THR A 75 -0.67 -2.00 19.72
CA THR A 75 0.61 -2.71 19.87
C THR A 75 0.86 -3.67 18.71
N LEU A 76 -0.14 -4.46 18.33
CA LEU A 76 -0.09 -5.41 17.21
C LEU A 76 0.14 -4.74 15.85
N HIS A 77 -0.29 -3.49 15.70
CA HIS A 77 -0.21 -2.73 14.45
C HIS A 77 0.79 -1.57 14.50
N SER A 78 1.71 -1.60 15.46
CA SER A 78 2.77 -0.60 15.67
C SER A 78 3.57 -0.31 14.40
N GLU A 79 3.90 -1.33 13.59
CA GLU A 79 4.59 -1.15 12.30
C GLU A 79 3.79 -0.35 11.27
N LYS A 80 2.46 -0.34 11.35
CA LYS A 80 1.58 0.36 10.39
C LYS A 80 1.44 1.84 10.73
N HIS A 81 1.31 2.16 12.01
CA HIS A 81 1.07 3.53 12.48
C HIS A 81 2.32 4.21 13.06
N ARG A 82 3.38 3.48 13.40
CA ARG A 82 4.68 3.99 13.88
C ARG A 82 4.62 4.86 15.15
N VAL A 83 3.51 4.84 15.88
CA VAL A 83 3.38 5.60 17.14
C VAL A 83 4.06 4.78 18.25
N PRO A 84 5.03 5.34 18.99
CA PRO A 84 5.69 4.63 20.07
C PRO A 84 4.70 4.19 21.16
N LYS A 85 4.94 3.01 21.75
CA LYS A 85 4.08 2.48 22.83
C LYS A 85 3.91 3.44 23.99
N ALA A 86 5.00 4.08 24.42
CA ALA A 86 4.96 5.09 25.48
C ALA A 86 3.97 6.23 25.19
N GLN A 87 3.77 6.59 23.92
CA GLN A 87 2.85 7.67 23.54
C GLN A 87 1.39 7.21 23.57
N PHE A 88 1.08 6.01 23.08
CA PHE A 88 -0.31 5.52 23.06
C PHE A 88 -0.77 4.84 24.35
N SER A 89 0.15 4.53 25.26
CA SER A 89 -0.16 4.10 26.63
C SER A 89 -0.36 5.27 27.61
N ALA A 90 -0.16 6.53 27.18
CA ALA A 90 -0.40 7.70 28.02
C ALA A 90 -1.91 7.90 28.28
N GLU A 91 -2.27 8.33 29.49
CA GLU A 91 -3.67 8.50 29.91
C GLU A 91 -4.47 9.46 29.03
N ASN A 92 -3.82 10.47 28.47
CA ASN A 92 -4.44 11.48 27.60
C ASN A 92 -4.42 11.12 26.11
N TYR A 93 -3.96 9.91 25.74
CA TYR A 93 -3.93 9.49 24.34
C TYR A 93 -5.36 9.28 23.82
N LYS A 94 -5.67 9.86 22.66
CA LYS A 94 -7.03 9.87 22.11
C LYS A 94 -7.14 9.41 20.65
N TRP A 95 -6.03 9.02 20.02
CA TRP A 95 -6.00 8.70 18.59
C TRP A 95 -6.12 7.20 18.33
N PHE A 96 -7.33 6.68 18.52
CA PHE A 96 -7.64 5.24 18.40
C PHE A 96 -8.24 4.85 17.05
N VAL A 97 -8.48 5.79 16.13
CA VAL A 97 -8.99 5.50 14.80
C VAL A 97 -7.85 5.50 13.80
N ALA A 98 -7.68 4.40 13.08
CA ALA A 98 -6.68 4.28 12.01
C ALA A 98 -7.31 4.62 10.65
N MET A 99 -6.90 5.72 10.03
CA MET A 99 -7.18 6.01 8.63
C MET A 99 -6.16 5.28 7.74
N LYS A 100 -6.62 4.31 6.96
CA LYS A 100 -5.77 3.47 6.11
C LYS A 100 -5.43 4.18 4.81
N LEU A 101 -4.14 4.42 4.60
CA LEU A 101 -3.61 5.09 3.42
C LEU A 101 -2.94 4.09 2.47
N SER A 102 -3.16 4.26 1.18
CA SER A 102 -2.44 3.59 0.09
C SER A 102 -2.07 4.56 -1.01
N ASP A 103 -1.41 4.07 -2.05
CA ASP A 103 -1.15 4.83 -3.29
C ASP A 103 -0.51 6.19 -3.02
N ILE A 104 0.39 6.19 -2.05
CA ILE A 104 1.12 7.38 -1.62
C ILE A 104 2.05 7.80 -2.74
N LEU A 105 1.99 9.09 -3.09
CA LEU A 105 2.82 9.71 -4.11
C LEU A 105 3.33 11.03 -3.57
N ARG A 106 4.66 11.16 -3.49
CA ARG A 106 5.36 12.39 -3.08
C ARG A 106 5.61 13.27 -4.30
N PHE A 107 5.27 14.54 -4.18
CA PHE A 107 5.58 15.54 -5.20
C PHE A 107 7.08 15.87 -5.20
N SER A 108 7.61 16.14 -6.38
CA SER A 108 9.01 16.56 -6.57
C SER A 108 9.24 17.93 -5.95
N LYS A 109 8.24 18.81 -6.06
CA LYS A 109 8.23 20.16 -5.50
C LYS A 109 6.99 20.35 -4.63
N PRO A 110 7.12 20.89 -3.41
CA PRO A 110 5.97 21.29 -2.61
C PRO A 110 5.15 22.36 -3.35
N ILE A 111 3.83 22.26 -3.32
CA ILE A 111 2.91 23.19 -3.97
C ILE A 111 2.32 24.12 -2.89
N PRO A 112 2.64 25.42 -2.89
CA PRO A 112 2.08 26.37 -1.94
C PRO A 112 0.55 26.45 -2.05
N TYR A 113 -0.13 26.65 -0.91
CA TYR A 113 -1.56 26.92 -0.90
C TYR A 113 -1.89 28.10 0.03
N LYS A 114 -3.02 28.75 -0.23
CA LYS A 114 -3.56 29.81 0.63
C LYS A 114 -4.29 29.17 1.83
N HIS A 115 -3.76 29.38 3.02
CA HIS A 115 -4.40 28.90 4.25
C HIS A 115 -5.53 29.86 4.65
N LYS A 116 -6.79 29.40 4.59
CA LYS A 116 -7.94 30.15 5.10
C LYS A 116 -8.03 30.00 6.62
N SER A 117 -8.42 31.07 7.31
CA SER A 117 -8.71 31.02 8.75
C SER A 117 -9.77 29.95 9.06
N GLY A 118 -9.54 29.13 10.09
CA GLY A 118 -10.43 28.05 10.49
C GLY A 118 -10.15 26.68 9.85
N SER A 119 -9.23 26.58 8.89
CA SER A 119 -8.81 25.29 8.30
C SER A 119 -7.84 24.53 9.21
N VAL A 120 -8.35 23.95 10.31
CA VAL A 120 -7.52 23.26 11.32
C VAL A 120 -7.09 21.85 10.88
N ILE A 121 -7.94 21.13 10.14
CA ILE A 121 -7.70 19.73 9.75
C ILE A 121 -7.68 19.54 8.23
N TRP A 122 -8.66 20.13 7.53
CA TRP A 122 -8.86 19.96 6.10
C TRP A 122 -8.83 21.31 5.38
N VAL A 123 -8.27 21.31 4.18
CA VAL A 123 -8.27 22.44 3.25
C VAL A 123 -9.03 22.03 1.99
N LYS A 124 -10.05 22.81 1.63
CA LYS A 124 -10.79 22.60 0.38
C LYS A 124 -9.98 23.13 -0.79
N LEU A 125 -9.61 22.26 -1.73
CA LEU A 125 -8.83 22.65 -2.92
C LEU A 125 -9.70 23.30 -4.00
N MET A 126 -10.98 22.94 -4.06
CA MET A 126 -11.98 23.56 -4.93
C MET A 126 -12.14 25.08 -4.73
N ASP A 127 -11.75 25.59 -3.56
CA ASP A 127 -11.73 27.03 -3.28
C ASP A 127 -10.48 27.73 -3.85
N GLN A 128 -9.55 27.00 -4.45
CA GLN A 128 -8.23 27.44 -4.90
C GLN A 128 -7.88 26.79 -6.26
N PRO A 129 -8.52 27.24 -7.36
CA PRO A 129 -8.39 26.62 -8.68
C PRO A 129 -6.93 26.57 -9.16
N ASP A 130 -6.13 27.61 -8.93
CA ASP A 130 -4.71 27.65 -9.32
C ASP A 130 -3.89 26.55 -8.62
N VAL A 131 -4.14 26.35 -7.32
CA VAL A 131 -3.46 25.32 -6.52
C VAL A 131 -3.87 23.93 -7.01
N LEU A 132 -5.17 23.76 -7.28
CA LEU A 132 -5.67 22.51 -7.82
C LEU A 132 -5.00 22.21 -9.16
N GLU A 133 -4.90 23.17 -10.08
CA GLU A 133 -4.23 23.00 -11.37
C GLU A 133 -2.76 22.61 -11.21
N CYS A 134 -2.00 23.27 -10.33
CA CYS A 134 -0.63 22.85 -10.01
C CYS A 134 -0.56 21.39 -9.52
N VAL A 135 -1.52 20.97 -8.68
CA VAL A 135 -1.62 19.58 -8.21
C VAL A 135 -1.91 18.63 -9.38
N LYS A 136 -2.77 19.01 -10.32
CA LYS A 136 -3.05 18.21 -11.53
C LYS A 136 -1.79 18.06 -12.38
N THR A 137 -1.10 19.16 -12.66
CA THR A 137 0.14 19.17 -13.46
C THR A 137 1.20 18.27 -12.86
N GLU A 138 1.48 18.41 -11.56
CA GLU A 138 2.49 17.60 -10.88
C GLU A 138 2.09 16.10 -10.84
N LEU A 139 0.81 15.79 -10.65
CA LEU A 139 0.33 14.41 -10.71
C LEU A 139 0.54 13.80 -12.10
N VAL A 140 0.15 14.50 -13.16
CA VAL A 140 0.35 14.04 -14.54
C VAL A 140 1.82 13.82 -14.84
N ALA A 141 2.69 14.76 -14.44
CA ALA A 141 4.14 14.63 -14.61
C ALA A 141 4.70 13.41 -13.86
N LYS A 142 4.22 13.15 -12.64
CA LYS A 142 4.65 11.98 -11.84
C LYS A 142 4.17 10.66 -12.41
N ILE A 143 2.96 10.61 -12.96
CA ILE A 143 2.43 9.42 -13.64
C ILE A 143 3.26 9.15 -14.91
N ALA A 144 3.46 10.16 -15.76
CA ALA A 144 4.25 10.03 -16.99
C ALA A 144 5.70 9.58 -16.69
N ALA A 145 6.33 10.15 -15.67
CA ALA A 145 7.67 9.73 -15.26
C ALA A 145 7.72 8.27 -14.78
N ALA A 146 6.68 7.80 -14.07
CA ALA A 146 6.58 6.41 -13.64
C ALA A 146 6.34 5.45 -14.81
N GLU A 147 5.54 5.85 -15.81
CA GLU A 147 5.31 5.10 -17.04
C GLU A 147 6.59 4.98 -17.87
N ASN A 148 7.33 6.08 -18.06
CA ASN A 148 8.62 6.07 -18.75
C ASN A 148 9.65 5.16 -18.05
N ALA A 149 9.78 5.29 -16.73
CA ALA A 149 10.69 4.44 -15.95
C ALA A 149 10.32 2.96 -16.04
N LEU A 150 9.01 2.65 -16.13
CA LEU A 150 8.52 1.29 -16.35
C LEU A 150 8.91 0.77 -17.74
N ASP A 151 8.77 1.58 -18.78
CA ASP A 151 9.12 1.19 -20.15
C ASP A 151 10.64 1.03 -20.34
N GLU A 152 11.45 1.89 -19.71
CA GLU A 152 12.90 1.71 -19.64
C GLU A 152 13.28 0.40 -18.92
N ALA A 153 12.65 0.12 -17.78
CA ALA A 153 12.87 -1.13 -17.05
C ALA A 153 12.51 -2.37 -17.89
N LYS A 154 11.40 -2.33 -18.65
CA LYS A 154 11.01 -3.40 -19.59
C LYS A 154 12.07 -3.60 -20.67
N ARG A 155 12.48 -2.54 -21.37
CA ARG A 155 13.51 -2.58 -22.42
C ARG A 155 14.85 -3.12 -21.92
N THR A 156 15.23 -2.77 -20.69
CA THR A 156 16.48 -3.24 -20.06
C THR A 156 16.39 -4.71 -19.66
N SER A 157 15.21 -5.16 -19.19
CA SER A 157 14.96 -6.56 -18.83
C SER A 157 14.93 -7.51 -20.03
N GLU A 158 14.51 -7.03 -21.21
CA GLU A 158 14.52 -7.79 -22.46
C GLU A 158 15.94 -8.00 -23.01
N LYS A 159 16.86 -7.07 -22.72
CA LYS A 159 18.25 -7.11 -23.22
C LYS A 159 19.23 -7.89 -22.34
N SER A 160 18.92 -8.16 -21.07
CA SER A 160 19.94 -8.54 -20.07
C SER A 160 19.79 -9.92 -19.43
N GLY A 161 18.83 -10.75 -19.86
CA GLY A 161 18.55 -12.02 -19.17
C GLY A 161 18.22 -11.82 -17.67
N PRO A 162 18.12 -12.88 -16.85
CA PRO A 162 17.67 -12.77 -15.46
C PRO A 162 18.81 -12.30 -14.55
N ILE A 163 19.20 -11.03 -14.66
CA ILE A 163 20.09 -10.35 -13.71
C ILE A 163 19.23 -9.55 -12.73
N ILE A 164 19.59 -9.64 -11.45
CA ILE A 164 18.93 -9.11 -10.25
C ILE A 164 18.18 -7.79 -10.53
N ILE A 165 16.87 -7.88 -10.72
CA ILE A 165 16.01 -6.72 -10.93
C ILE A 165 15.92 -5.95 -9.61
N ASN A 166 16.43 -4.71 -9.61
CA ASN A 166 16.29 -3.74 -8.54
C ASN A 166 14.86 -3.78 -7.94
N ALA A 167 14.77 -3.99 -6.63
CA ALA A 167 13.54 -4.20 -5.86
C ALA A 167 12.45 -3.11 -6.05
N ILE A 168 12.80 -1.97 -6.63
CA ILE A 168 11.89 -0.85 -6.92
C ILE A 168 11.04 -1.13 -8.17
N ALA A 169 11.64 -1.62 -9.26
CA ALA A 169 10.92 -1.89 -10.52
C ALA A 169 9.91 -3.04 -10.34
N THR A 170 10.31 -4.09 -9.62
CA THR A 170 9.43 -5.20 -9.24
C THR A 170 8.32 -4.75 -8.28
N LYS A 171 8.59 -3.82 -7.35
CA LYS A 171 7.55 -3.24 -6.46
C LYS A 171 6.54 -2.39 -7.24
N VAL A 172 6.98 -1.57 -8.20
CA VAL A 172 6.09 -0.71 -9.02
C VAL A 172 5.26 -1.55 -10.00
N GLU A 173 5.89 -2.49 -10.71
CA GLU A 173 5.21 -3.39 -11.65
C GLU A 173 4.17 -4.28 -10.92
N MET A 174 4.52 -4.83 -9.75
CA MET A 174 3.55 -5.53 -8.91
C MET A 174 2.45 -4.63 -8.40
N LYS A 175 2.77 -3.43 -7.89
CA LYS A 175 1.77 -2.51 -7.35
C LYS A 175 0.74 -2.18 -8.43
N LEU A 176 1.16 -1.98 -9.68
CA LEU A 176 0.27 -1.74 -10.81
C LEU A 176 -0.57 -2.97 -11.18
N ILE A 177 0.03 -4.17 -11.27
CA ILE A 177 -0.68 -5.44 -11.53
C ILE A 177 -1.74 -5.72 -10.44
N LEU A 178 -1.43 -5.41 -9.19
CA LEU A 178 -2.28 -5.66 -8.04
C LEU A 178 -3.34 -4.58 -7.83
N LEU A 179 -3.18 -3.37 -8.39
CA LEU A 179 -4.13 -2.27 -8.16
C LEU A 179 -5.38 -2.35 -9.06
N ASP A 180 -5.27 -2.91 -10.27
CA ASP A 180 -6.39 -3.01 -11.21
C ASP A 180 -7.18 -4.33 -11.11
N LYS A 181 -6.65 -5.36 -10.45
CA LYS A 181 -7.31 -6.68 -10.37
C LYS A 181 -8.10 -6.84 -9.07
N LYS A 182 -9.42 -7.07 -9.19
CA LYS A 182 -10.26 -7.53 -8.08
C LYS A 182 -9.76 -8.90 -7.60
N ALA A 183 -9.90 -9.16 -6.31
CA ALA A 183 -9.62 -10.49 -5.77
C ALA A 183 -10.55 -11.52 -6.43
N GLN A 184 -10.03 -12.72 -6.67
CA GLN A 184 -10.82 -13.83 -7.21
C GLN A 184 -12.04 -14.12 -6.32
N PRO A 185 -13.22 -14.37 -6.91
CA PRO A 185 -14.42 -14.77 -6.17
C PRO A 185 -14.13 -15.96 -5.25
N GLY A 186 -14.62 -15.90 -4.00
CA GLY A 186 -14.45 -16.98 -3.04
C GLY A 186 -13.08 -17.10 -2.35
N SER A 187 -12.10 -16.25 -2.68
CA SER A 187 -10.76 -16.24 -2.08
C SER A 187 -10.64 -15.44 -0.76
N ALA A 188 -11.68 -14.65 -0.44
CA ALA A 188 -11.71 -13.81 0.77
C ALA A 188 -11.69 -14.66 2.04
N GLY A 189 -10.75 -14.36 2.95
CA GLY A 189 -10.57 -15.12 4.21
C GLY A 189 -10.06 -16.56 4.03
N LYS A 190 -9.67 -16.95 2.81
CA LYS A 190 -9.21 -18.30 2.47
C LYS A 190 -7.74 -18.32 2.05
N VAL A 191 -7.16 -19.52 2.00
CA VAL A 191 -5.81 -19.80 1.50
C VAL A 191 -5.88 -20.78 0.32
N PRO A 192 -4.94 -20.69 -0.65
CA PRO A 192 -4.95 -21.59 -1.79
C PRO A 192 -4.49 -23.01 -1.42
N LEU A 193 -5.19 -23.98 -1.98
CA LEU A 193 -4.86 -25.41 -1.95
C LEU A 193 -4.35 -25.81 -3.34
N SER A 194 -3.19 -26.45 -3.38
CA SER A 194 -2.63 -26.94 -4.65
C SER A 194 -3.33 -28.21 -5.10
N VAL A 195 -3.30 -28.46 -6.41
CA VAL A 195 -3.76 -29.73 -7.02
C VAL A 195 -3.12 -30.96 -6.34
N ARG A 196 -1.92 -30.80 -5.78
CA ARG A 196 -1.17 -31.85 -5.08
C ARG A 196 -1.33 -31.80 -3.55
N GLY A 197 -2.37 -31.14 -3.05
CA GLY A 197 -2.70 -31.10 -1.62
C GLY A 197 -1.82 -30.19 -0.76
N LYS A 198 -1.05 -29.26 -1.36
CA LYS A 198 -0.22 -28.32 -0.59
C LYS A 198 -1.01 -27.05 -0.28
N VAL A 199 -1.10 -26.71 1.00
CA VAL A 199 -1.77 -25.48 1.46
C VAL A 199 -0.75 -24.35 1.59
N PHE A 200 -1.02 -23.18 1.02
CA PHE A 200 -0.19 -22.01 1.28
C PHE A 200 -0.31 -21.57 2.74
N ASN A 201 0.83 -21.49 3.44
CA ASN A 201 0.90 -21.07 4.83
C ASN A 201 2.14 -20.21 5.09
N GLN A 202 2.22 -19.64 6.28
CA GLN A 202 3.29 -18.73 6.70
C GLN A 202 4.68 -19.40 6.89
N ASN A 203 4.77 -20.71 6.81
CA ASN A 203 6.04 -21.44 6.99
C ASN A 203 6.66 -21.87 5.65
N LEU A 204 6.12 -21.40 4.51
CA LEU A 204 6.58 -21.78 3.17
C LEU A 204 7.62 -20.82 2.56
N CYS A 205 8.20 -19.93 3.37
CA CYS A 205 9.26 -19.07 2.88
C CYS A 205 10.56 -19.85 2.59
N SER A 206 11.43 -19.27 1.77
CA SER A 206 12.79 -19.76 1.57
C SER A 206 13.60 -19.70 2.86
N LYS A 207 14.83 -20.25 2.87
CA LYS A 207 15.76 -20.10 4.01
C LYS A 207 16.01 -18.64 4.40
N ASP A 208 15.89 -17.73 3.44
CA ASP A 208 16.06 -16.28 3.64
C ASP A 208 14.77 -15.57 4.08
N GLY A 209 13.72 -16.31 4.43
CA GLY A 209 12.44 -15.74 4.87
C GLY A 209 11.56 -15.17 3.76
N LEU A 210 11.90 -15.41 2.48
CA LEU A 210 11.17 -14.85 1.35
C LEU A 210 10.13 -15.81 0.76
N TYR A 211 8.95 -15.30 0.45
CA TYR A 211 7.91 -16.01 -0.28
C TYR A 211 8.07 -15.75 -1.77
N HIS A 212 8.12 -16.81 -2.57
CA HIS A 212 8.27 -16.68 -4.02
C HIS A 212 6.92 -16.93 -4.70
N ILE A 213 6.47 -15.96 -5.49
CA ILE A 213 5.23 -16.04 -6.27
C ILE A 213 5.57 -15.81 -7.73
N LYS A 214 5.10 -16.70 -8.60
CA LYS A 214 5.17 -16.52 -10.04
C LYS A 214 3.82 -15.99 -10.54
N LEU A 215 3.82 -14.80 -11.13
CA LEU A 215 2.64 -14.23 -11.77
C LEU A 215 2.90 -14.26 -13.28
N SER A 216 2.11 -15.05 -14.02
CA SER A 216 2.39 -15.32 -15.44
C SER A 216 3.81 -15.91 -15.64
N SER A 217 4.65 -15.28 -16.45
CA SER A 217 6.04 -15.69 -16.72
C SER A 217 7.05 -15.15 -15.71
N LYS A 218 6.70 -14.14 -14.89
CA LYS A 218 7.63 -13.43 -13.99
C LYS A 218 7.55 -13.93 -12.55
N GLU A 219 8.71 -14.00 -11.90
CA GLU A 219 8.86 -14.37 -10.49
C GLU A 219 9.03 -13.12 -9.61
N TYR A 220 8.37 -13.12 -8.46
CA TYR A 220 8.37 -12.06 -7.47
C TYR A 220 8.66 -12.64 -6.09
N ARG A 221 9.32 -11.85 -5.24
CA ARG A 221 9.68 -12.23 -3.87
C ARG A 221 9.02 -11.28 -2.87
N PHE A 222 8.51 -11.82 -1.78
CA PHE A 222 7.78 -11.09 -0.75
C PHE A 222 8.38 -11.41 0.61
N GLU A 223 8.51 -10.40 1.46
CA GLU A 223 8.98 -10.56 2.85
C GLU A 223 7.85 -10.99 3.80
N SER A 224 6.59 -11.02 3.32
CA SER A 224 5.42 -11.32 4.12
C SER A 224 4.49 -12.30 3.43
N SER A 225 4.04 -13.32 4.17
CA SER A 225 2.99 -14.26 3.74
C SER A 225 1.72 -13.55 3.32
N SER A 226 1.37 -12.47 4.03
CA SER A 226 0.17 -11.68 3.76
C SER A 226 0.26 -10.96 2.42
N ALA A 227 1.44 -10.41 2.10
CA ALA A 227 1.68 -9.74 0.82
C ALA A 227 1.68 -10.74 -0.35
N ALA A 228 2.31 -11.91 -0.16
CA ALA A 228 2.30 -13.00 -1.12
C ALA A 228 0.88 -13.57 -1.35
N LEU A 229 0.11 -13.78 -0.28
CA LEU A 229 -1.27 -14.25 -0.36
C LEU A 229 -2.18 -13.26 -1.10
N ASN A 230 -2.01 -11.96 -0.83
CA ASN A 230 -2.74 -10.93 -1.57
C ASN A 230 -2.37 -10.90 -3.07
N ALA A 231 -1.13 -11.24 -3.43
CA ALA A 231 -0.75 -11.38 -4.83
C ALA A 231 -1.41 -12.58 -5.51
N LEU A 232 -1.42 -13.73 -4.84
CA LEU A 232 -2.09 -14.95 -5.31
C LEU A 232 -3.59 -14.73 -5.57
N ARG A 233 -4.27 -13.99 -4.69
CA ARG A 233 -5.71 -13.69 -4.84
C ARG A 233 -6.05 -12.88 -6.09
N LYS A 234 -5.10 -12.14 -6.66
CA LYS A 234 -5.36 -11.17 -7.72
C LYS A 234 -5.04 -11.69 -9.12
N VAL A 235 -4.44 -12.88 -9.24
CA VAL A 235 -3.99 -13.43 -10.53
C VAL A 235 -4.36 -14.90 -10.62
N GLU A 236 -5.19 -15.24 -11.61
CA GLU A 236 -5.76 -16.58 -11.81
C GLU A 236 -4.71 -17.66 -12.01
N SER A 237 -3.67 -17.38 -12.79
CA SER A 237 -2.59 -18.32 -13.10
C SER A 237 -1.38 -18.22 -12.15
N ALA A 238 -1.54 -17.61 -10.98
CA ALA A 238 -0.43 -17.44 -10.05
C ALA A 238 0.05 -18.77 -9.46
N LYS A 239 1.37 -18.88 -9.28
CA LYS A 239 2.02 -20.01 -8.63
C LYS A 239 2.76 -19.54 -7.39
N TRP A 240 2.86 -20.38 -6.37
CA TRP A 240 3.77 -20.12 -5.24
C TRP A 240 4.81 -21.22 -5.12
N ALA A 241 5.95 -20.89 -4.54
CA ALA A 241 6.98 -21.86 -4.26
C ALA A 241 6.72 -22.57 -2.92
N THR A 242 7.07 -23.84 -2.90
CA THR A 242 7.31 -24.63 -1.68
C THR A 242 8.75 -25.07 -1.67
N PHE A 243 9.34 -25.22 -0.48
CA PHE A 243 10.72 -25.62 -0.31
C PHE A 243 10.80 -26.91 0.51
N ASP A 244 11.65 -27.86 0.10
CA ASP A 244 11.95 -29.04 0.91
C ASP A 244 13.04 -28.75 1.96
N LYS A 245 13.36 -29.73 2.81
CA LYS A 245 14.40 -29.60 3.86
C LYS A 245 15.80 -29.23 3.30
N ARG A 246 16.05 -29.51 2.02
CA ARG A 246 17.31 -29.19 1.33
C ARG A 246 17.25 -27.82 0.65
N GLY A 247 16.13 -27.11 0.74
CA GLY A 247 15.90 -25.82 0.07
C GLY A 247 15.55 -25.96 -1.41
N ARG A 248 15.28 -27.18 -1.91
CA ARG A 248 14.86 -27.36 -3.31
C ARG A 248 13.44 -26.85 -3.48
N ARG A 249 13.24 -26.14 -4.58
CA ARG A 249 12.01 -25.42 -4.87
C ARG A 249 11.07 -26.23 -5.75
N ALA A 250 9.78 -26.23 -5.41
CA ALA A 250 8.70 -26.75 -6.25
C ALA A 250 7.58 -25.72 -6.39
N TRP A 251 7.16 -25.45 -7.63
CA TRP A 251 6.05 -24.54 -7.93
C TRP A 251 4.70 -25.23 -7.75
N GLN A 252 3.81 -24.57 -7.03
CA GLN A 252 2.45 -25.00 -6.77
C GLN A 252 1.47 -24.08 -7.51
N THR A 253 0.41 -24.67 -8.07
CA THR A 253 -0.71 -23.98 -8.71
C THR A 253 -1.97 -24.22 -7.89
N THR A 254 -2.83 -23.22 -7.79
CA THR A 254 -4.11 -23.33 -7.07
C THR A 254 -5.25 -23.60 -8.05
N ASN A 255 -6.14 -24.50 -7.69
CA ASN A 255 -7.47 -24.65 -8.30
C ASN A 255 -8.60 -24.43 -7.28
N GLU A 256 -8.27 -24.38 -5.98
CA GLU A 256 -9.25 -24.28 -4.90
C GLU A 256 -8.78 -23.34 -3.78
N TRP A 257 -9.74 -22.65 -3.15
CA TRP A 257 -9.52 -21.82 -1.97
C TRP A 257 -10.26 -22.39 -0.77
N ILE A 258 -9.51 -22.73 0.29
CA ILE A 258 -10.02 -23.37 1.51
C ILE A 258 -9.93 -22.44 2.73
N LYS A 259 -10.78 -22.65 3.75
CA LYS A 259 -10.66 -21.92 5.01
C LYS A 259 -9.28 -22.21 5.61
N ALA A 260 -8.62 -21.18 6.14
CA ALA A 260 -7.37 -21.37 6.85
C ALA A 260 -7.63 -22.23 8.10
N THR A 261 -7.15 -23.47 8.09
CA THR A 261 -7.24 -24.35 9.26
C THR A 261 -6.25 -23.85 10.31
N PRO A 262 -6.65 -23.68 11.58
CA PRO A 262 -5.70 -23.43 12.65
C PRO A 262 -4.72 -24.61 12.69
N ILE A 263 -3.43 -24.33 12.65
CA ILE A 263 -2.41 -25.36 12.84
C ILE A 263 -2.47 -25.75 14.32
N VAL A 264 -2.93 -26.96 14.61
CA VAL A 264 -2.64 -27.63 15.89
C VAL A 264 -1.16 -27.96 15.84
N ILE A 265 -0.38 -27.26 16.67
CA ILE A 265 1.03 -27.56 16.87
C ILE A 265 1.04 -28.69 17.90
N ASN A 266 1.37 -29.91 17.48
CA ASN A 266 1.85 -30.95 18.38
C ASN A 266 3.37 -30.79 18.55
#